data_AF-A0A534PI44-F1
#
_entry.id   AF-A0A534PI44-F1
#
_cell.length_a   1.000
_cell.length_b   1.000
_cell.length_c   1.000
_cell.angle_alpha   90.00
_cell.angle_beta   90.00
_cell.angle_gamma   90.00
#
_symmetry.space_group_name_H-M   'P 1'
#
loop_
_entity.id
_entity.type
_entity.pdbx_description
1 polymer ?
#
loop_
_entity_poly.entity_id
_entity_poly.type
_entity_poly.pdbx_seq_one_letter_code
_entity_poly.pdbx_strand_id
1 'polypeptide(L)'
;MSPRACTRARGTSCSSCSRAATSTSRSHVSPERLTVRRGDASAPRTLAALRGRRAGTLPGSAAERILRAAGAEVATYDGGQDDVYRDLRLGRTDAVLLDETVTAYFGVVDPALEVLPDSFGEVRYAIAIRRGDAALQRAIDGAIDALARGGELRAIYERWGIWNAETAALLGDADPVPRGPALAWDSWRAQVGFQPPFWVRVATQYPRLMRAFAAAAGLTLAVSALAMALAIALGAALACARAFAPKPIAAIAVLYVEVLRGTPLLVQLVVIYFGLPELGVTLSPFTAGVLALGLNYAATESENYRAG
;
A
#
# COMPACT_ATOMS: atom_id res chain seq x y z
N MET A 1 20.21 44.39 -6.16
CA MET A 1 21.38 43.82 -5.46
C MET A 1 20.89 43.35 -4.09
N SER A 2 20.92 42.09 -3.64
CA SER A 2 21.41 40.80 -4.13
C SER A 2 20.65 39.71 -3.33
N PRO A 3 20.16 38.62 -3.94
CA PRO A 3 19.54 37.50 -3.25
C PRO A 3 20.58 36.39 -3.00
N ARG A 4 21.02 36.19 -1.76
CA ARG A 4 21.81 35.02 -1.34
C ARG A 4 21.52 34.68 0.13
N ALA A 5 20.55 33.81 0.37
CA ALA A 5 20.43 33.00 1.59
C ALA A 5 19.25 32.02 1.46
N CYS A 6 19.31 31.09 0.50
CA CYS A 6 18.36 29.98 0.44
C CYS A 6 19.05 28.72 -0.11
N THR A 7 20.10 28.28 0.58
CA THR A 7 20.84 27.05 0.27
C THR A 7 21.29 26.41 1.58
N ARG A 8 20.33 25.75 2.27
CA ARG A 8 20.52 24.67 3.27
C ARG A 8 19.18 24.40 3.99
N ALA A 9 18.17 23.94 3.26
CA ALA A 9 17.02 23.31 3.89
C ALA A 9 17.29 21.80 3.93
N ARG A 10 17.64 21.27 5.10
CA ARG A 10 17.72 19.83 5.37
C ARG A 10 16.30 19.28 5.26
N GLY A 11 16.04 18.46 4.25
CA GLY A 11 14.71 17.92 3.97
C GLY A 11 14.36 16.77 4.90
N THR A 12 13.68 17.04 6.01
CA THR A 12 12.88 16.00 6.67
C THR A 12 11.78 15.56 5.69
N SER A 13 11.69 14.27 5.35
CA SER A 13 10.49 13.76 4.67
C SER A 13 9.38 13.65 5.71
N CYS A 14 8.70 14.77 5.92
CA CYS A 14 7.47 14.85 6.67
C CYS A 14 6.57 15.84 5.93
N SER A 15 6.33 15.56 4.64
CA SER A 15 5.92 16.59 3.68
C SER A 15 4.44 16.76 3.43
N SER A 16 3.56 16.12 4.21
CA SER A 16 2.11 16.42 4.11
C SER A 16 1.30 16.17 5.39
N CYS A 17 1.90 15.71 6.49
CA CYS A 17 1.16 15.37 7.72
C CYS A 17 1.48 16.27 8.94
N SER A 18 2.18 17.40 8.78
CA SER A 18 2.75 18.14 9.93
C SER A 18 1.82 19.17 10.61
N ARG A 19 0.50 19.08 10.46
CA ARG A 19 -0.43 19.92 11.26
C ARG A 19 -0.78 19.34 12.62
N ALA A 20 -0.49 18.07 12.92
CA ALA A 20 -0.94 17.40 14.16
C ALA A 20 0.14 16.64 14.97
N ALA A 21 1.36 16.46 14.45
CA ALA A 21 2.37 15.61 15.11
C ALA A 21 3.70 16.35 15.36
N THR A 22 4.33 16.05 16.49
CA THR A 22 5.75 16.31 16.77
C THR A 22 6.54 15.03 16.45
N SER A 23 7.78 15.15 15.97
CA SER A 23 8.60 14.00 15.56
C SER A 23 9.84 13.86 16.43
N THR A 24 10.23 12.63 16.73
CA THR A 24 11.55 12.35 17.35
C THR A 24 12.68 12.77 16.41
N SER A 25 13.82 13.17 16.96
CA SER A 25 14.83 13.90 16.15
C SER A 25 15.97 13.02 15.57
N ARG A 26 16.10 11.75 15.99
CA ARG A 26 17.35 10.98 15.77
C ARG A 26 17.18 9.46 15.61
N SER A 27 16.40 8.96 14.66
CA SER A 27 16.41 7.49 14.38
C SER A 27 17.36 7.13 13.23
N HIS A 28 17.02 7.48 11.99
CA HIS A 28 17.75 7.02 10.80
C HIS A 28 17.82 8.09 9.71
N VAL A 29 18.93 8.14 8.97
CA VAL A 29 19.10 9.00 7.79
C VAL A 29 19.27 8.14 6.54
N SER A 30 18.43 8.39 5.55
CA SER A 30 18.44 7.68 4.27
C SER A 30 18.71 8.69 3.14
N PRO A 31 19.88 8.65 2.49
CA PRO A 31 20.16 9.50 1.33
C PRO A 31 19.25 9.15 0.15
N GLU A 32 18.86 10.14 -0.66
CA GLU A 32 18.06 9.95 -1.88
C GLU A 32 18.98 9.46 -3.01
N ARG A 33 18.74 8.23 -3.49
CA ARG A 33 19.55 7.52 -4.48
C ARG A 33 18.86 7.50 -5.84
N LEU A 34 19.63 7.75 -6.89
CA LEU A 34 19.15 7.61 -8.26
C LEU A 34 19.46 6.20 -8.77
N THR A 35 18.46 5.52 -9.30
CA THR A 35 18.57 4.19 -9.89
C THR A 35 18.24 4.26 -11.37
N VAL A 36 19.05 3.59 -12.18
CA VAL A 36 18.92 3.51 -13.65
C VAL A 36 19.00 2.06 -14.12
N ARG A 37 18.69 1.80 -15.38
CA ARG A 37 18.95 0.50 -15.99
C ARG A 37 20.45 0.30 -16.17
N ARG A 38 20.95 -0.87 -15.79
CA ARG A 38 22.36 -1.23 -15.91
C ARG A 38 22.76 -1.32 -17.38
N GLY A 39 23.87 -0.68 -17.74
CA GLY A 39 24.40 -0.69 -19.12
C GLY A 39 23.70 0.26 -20.09
N ASP A 40 22.68 1.02 -19.65
CA ASP A 40 22.05 2.07 -20.46
C ASP A 40 22.93 3.33 -20.47
N ALA A 41 23.65 3.54 -21.58
CA ALA A 41 24.52 4.70 -21.76
C ALA A 41 23.74 6.02 -21.87
N SER A 42 22.45 5.97 -22.19
CA SER A 42 21.58 7.15 -22.34
C SER A 42 20.90 7.57 -21.04
N ALA A 43 21.05 6.76 -19.98
CA ALA A 43 20.38 6.97 -18.71
C ALA A 43 20.86 8.25 -18.01
N PRO A 44 19.94 9.04 -17.42
CA PRO A 44 20.30 10.25 -16.71
C PRO A 44 21.01 9.89 -15.39
N ARG A 45 22.28 10.27 -15.28
CA ARG A 45 23.11 9.98 -14.10
C ARG A 45 23.25 11.14 -13.11
N THR A 46 22.62 12.28 -13.38
CA THR A 46 22.62 13.47 -12.52
C THR A 46 21.23 14.10 -12.49
N LEU A 47 20.92 14.91 -11.46
CA LEU A 47 19.66 15.66 -11.43
C LEU A 47 19.46 16.58 -12.64
N ALA A 48 20.54 17.21 -13.12
CA ALA A 48 20.46 18.08 -14.29
C ALA A 48 20.06 17.31 -15.56
N ALA A 49 20.55 16.07 -15.69
CA ALA A 49 20.23 15.19 -16.82
C ALA A 49 18.77 14.68 -16.82
N LEU A 50 18.04 14.86 -15.71
CA LEU A 50 16.64 14.46 -15.60
C LEU A 50 15.66 15.46 -16.21
N ARG A 51 16.10 16.66 -16.61
CA ARG A 51 15.20 17.66 -17.21
C ARG A 51 14.55 17.11 -18.49
N GLY A 52 13.22 17.07 -18.50
CA GLY A 52 12.43 16.50 -19.60
C GLY A 52 12.53 14.97 -19.75
N ARG A 53 13.17 14.27 -18.81
CA ARG A 53 13.19 12.80 -18.73
C ARG A 53 12.13 12.32 -17.77
N ARG A 54 11.66 11.09 -17.97
CA ARG A 54 10.62 10.51 -17.14
C ARG A 54 11.22 9.80 -15.93
N ALA A 55 10.89 10.24 -14.74
CA ALA A 55 11.46 9.72 -13.50
C ALA A 55 10.39 9.18 -12.55
N GLY A 56 10.57 7.96 -12.06
CA GLY A 56 9.67 7.30 -11.13
C GLY A 56 9.97 7.62 -9.66
N THR A 57 8.94 7.81 -8.85
CA THR A 57 9.04 7.93 -7.38
C THR A 57 7.69 7.70 -6.69
N LEU A 58 7.61 7.89 -5.37
CA LEU A 58 6.38 7.80 -4.59
C LEU A 58 5.69 9.16 -4.44
N PRO A 59 4.34 9.21 -4.41
CA PRO A 59 3.60 10.45 -4.22
C PRO A 59 3.83 11.07 -2.83
N GLY A 60 3.93 12.39 -2.76
CA GLY A 60 4.16 13.18 -1.54
C GLY A 60 5.57 13.10 -0.96
N SER A 61 6.49 12.37 -1.60
CA SER A 61 7.84 12.09 -1.10
C SER A 61 8.81 13.26 -1.27
N ALA A 62 9.96 13.21 -0.58
CA ALA A 62 11.05 14.17 -0.78
C ALA A 62 11.65 14.04 -2.18
N ALA A 63 11.90 12.82 -2.64
CA ALA A 63 12.24 12.51 -4.03
C ALA A 63 11.32 13.18 -5.06
N GLU A 64 9.99 13.14 -4.89
CA GLU A 64 9.06 13.81 -5.81
C GLU A 64 9.36 15.31 -5.94
N ARG A 65 9.56 16.01 -4.81
CA ARG A 65 9.91 17.43 -4.83
C ARG A 65 11.25 17.69 -5.52
N ILE A 66 12.25 16.83 -5.26
CA ILE A 66 13.58 16.94 -5.89
C ILE A 66 13.47 16.76 -7.41
N LEU A 67 12.74 15.73 -7.87
CA LEU A 67 12.52 15.48 -9.30
C LEU A 67 11.76 16.61 -9.99
N ARG A 68 10.70 17.12 -9.37
CA ARG A 68 9.94 18.27 -9.91
C ARG A 68 10.82 19.52 -9.99
N ALA A 69 11.63 19.80 -8.97
CA ALA A 69 12.56 20.92 -8.97
C ALA A 69 13.67 20.78 -10.04
N ALA A 70 14.08 19.55 -10.34
CA ALA A 70 15.02 19.25 -11.42
C ALA A 70 14.40 19.39 -12.84
N GLY A 71 13.08 19.53 -12.94
CA GLY A 71 12.36 19.64 -14.20
C GLY A 71 12.12 18.29 -14.90
N ALA A 72 12.09 17.20 -14.14
CA ALA A 72 11.75 15.87 -14.64
C ALA A 72 10.24 15.71 -14.86
N GLU A 73 9.87 14.84 -15.80
CA GLU A 73 8.49 14.36 -15.95
C GLU A 73 8.23 13.27 -14.91
N VAL A 74 7.59 13.64 -13.80
CA VAL A 74 7.48 12.74 -12.64
C VAL A 74 6.33 11.75 -12.79
N ALA A 75 6.65 10.46 -12.70
CA ALA A 75 5.70 9.36 -12.58
C ALA A 75 5.60 8.92 -11.11
N THR A 76 4.39 8.96 -10.54
CA THR A 76 4.11 8.53 -9.17
C THR A 76 3.29 7.25 -9.15
N TYR A 77 3.52 6.41 -8.14
CA TYR A 77 2.91 5.09 -8.02
C TYR A 77 2.24 4.92 -6.66
N ASP A 78 0.93 4.63 -6.65
CA ASP A 78 0.15 4.34 -5.43
C ASP A 78 0.24 2.86 -5.02
N GLY A 79 0.61 1.97 -5.95
CA GLY A 79 0.66 0.51 -5.77
C GLY A 79 1.85 -0.03 -4.96
N GLY A 80 2.78 0.83 -4.53
CA GLY A 80 3.95 0.46 -3.73
C GLY A 80 5.28 0.62 -4.47
N GLN A 81 6.37 0.33 -3.75
CA GLN A 81 7.77 0.57 -4.20
C GLN A 81 8.20 -0.38 -5.33
N ASP A 82 7.66 -1.59 -5.39
CA ASP A 82 7.92 -2.59 -6.44
C ASP A 82 7.58 -2.08 -7.84
N ASP A 83 6.45 -1.39 -7.97
CA ASP A 83 5.93 -0.91 -9.25
C ASP A 83 6.86 0.12 -9.89
N VAL A 84 7.50 0.95 -9.06
CA VAL A 84 8.44 1.99 -9.48
C VAL A 84 9.65 1.39 -10.18
N TYR A 85 10.25 0.36 -9.58
CA TYR A 85 11.42 -0.33 -10.14
C TYR A 85 11.07 -1.25 -11.31
N ARG A 86 9.88 -1.86 -11.28
CA ARG A 86 9.39 -2.66 -12.41
C ARG A 86 9.24 -1.82 -13.67
N ASP A 87 8.69 -0.61 -13.56
CA ASP A 87 8.54 0.28 -14.72
C ASP A 87 9.88 0.80 -15.25
N LEU A 88 10.86 1.05 -14.37
CA LEU A 88 12.23 1.36 -14.78
C LEU A 88 12.85 0.23 -15.59
N ARG A 89 12.71 -1.01 -15.11
CA ARG A 89 13.19 -2.22 -15.79
C ARG A 89 12.51 -2.41 -17.15
N LEU A 90 11.22 -2.11 -17.26
CA LEU A 90 10.45 -2.22 -18.50
C LEU A 90 10.69 -1.06 -19.48
N GLY A 91 11.52 -0.07 -19.14
CA GLY A 91 11.79 1.06 -20.03
C GLY A 91 10.72 2.15 -20.02
N ARG A 92 9.79 2.14 -19.07
CA ARG A 92 8.69 3.12 -18.98
C ARG A 92 9.11 4.42 -18.30
N THR A 93 10.14 4.36 -17.47
CA THR A 93 10.84 5.50 -16.89
C THR A 93 12.32 5.43 -17.23
N ASP A 94 12.99 6.57 -17.29
CA ASP A 94 14.43 6.69 -17.54
C ASP A 94 15.27 6.48 -16.27
N ALA A 95 14.71 6.85 -15.12
CA ALA A 95 15.34 6.68 -13.82
C ALA A 95 14.30 6.60 -12.69
N VAL A 96 14.74 6.21 -11.50
CA VAL A 96 13.97 6.20 -10.26
C VAL A 96 14.76 6.93 -9.18
N LEU A 97 14.12 7.86 -8.46
CA LEU A 97 14.71 8.50 -7.28
C LEU A 97 13.91 8.11 -6.05
N LEU A 98 14.57 7.41 -5.12
CA LEU A 98 14.03 6.99 -3.83
C LEU A 98 15.14 6.95 -2.79
N ASP A 99 14.76 6.95 -1.52
CA ASP A 99 15.71 6.90 -0.43
C ASP A 99 16.47 5.55 -0.41
N GLU A 100 17.68 5.55 0.14
CA GLU A 100 18.60 4.41 0.14
C GLU A 100 18.03 3.18 0.83
N THR A 101 17.35 3.35 1.97
CA THR A 101 16.67 2.25 2.68
C THR A 101 15.70 1.54 1.75
N VAL A 102 14.87 2.27 1.00
CA VAL A 102 13.96 1.68 0.01
C VAL A 102 14.73 1.08 -1.17
N THR A 103 15.73 1.80 -1.66
CA THR A 103 16.54 1.40 -2.82
C THR A 103 17.33 0.12 -2.56
N ALA A 104 17.80 -0.10 -1.34
CA ALA A 104 18.43 -1.35 -0.93
C ALA A 104 17.47 -2.53 -1.15
N TYR A 105 16.21 -2.39 -0.74
CA TYR A 105 15.18 -3.43 -0.79
C TYR A 105 14.67 -3.73 -2.20
N PHE A 106 14.52 -2.73 -3.05
CA PHE A 106 13.83 -2.90 -4.34
C PHE A 106 14.70 -2.63 -5.57
N GLY A 107 15.71 -1.76 -5.45
CA GLY A 107 16.62 -1.42 -6.55
C GLY A 107 17.84 -2.35 -6.63
N VAL A 108 18.57 -2.51 -5.51
CA VAL A 108 19.82 -3.29 -5.46
C VAL A 108 19.60 -4.78 -5.73
N VAL A 109 18.41 -5.29 -5.45
CA VAL A 109 18.09 -6.71 -5.64
C VAL A 109 17.91 -7.11 -7.11
N ASP A 110 17.60 -6.17 -8.00
CA ASP A 110 17.41 -6.46 -9.42
C ASP A 110 18.74 -6.31 -10.19
N PRO A 111 19.29 -7.40 -10.76
CA PRO A 111 20.56 -7.34 -11.49
C PRO A 111 20.48 -6.51 -12.78
N ALA A 112 19.29 -6.21 -13.29
CA ALA A 112 19.09 -5.34 -14.45
C ALA A 112 19.21 -3.85 -14.11
N LEU A 113 19.29 -3.50 -12.82
CA LEU A 113 19.33 -2.11 -12.35
C LEU A 113 20.70 -1.75 -11.77
N GLU A 114 21.01 -0.46 -11.79
CA GLU A 114 22.23 0.15 -11.26
C GLU A 114 21.83 1.32 -10.37
N VAL A 115 22.19 1.24 -9.10
CA VAL A 115 22.01 2.33 -8.14
C VAL A 115 23.27 3.20 -8.16
N LEU A 116 23.11 4.50 -8.39
CA LEU A 116 24.23 5.42 -8.48
C LEU A 116 24.73 5.79 -7.07
N PRO A 117 26.06 5.99 -6.92
CA PRO A 117 26.69 6.20 -5.60
C PRO A 117 26.50 7.62 -5.05
N ASP A 118 26.02 8.56 -5.87
CA ASP A 118 25.77 9.93 -5.43
C ASP A 118 24.47 10.02 -4.63
N SER A 119 24.44 10.98 -3.70
CA SER A 119 23.25 11.33 -2.92
C SER A 119 22.68 12.64 -3.44
N PHE A 120 21.37 12.67 -3.68
CA PHE A 120 20.66 13.82 -4.26
C PHE A 120 19.73 14.52 -3.27
N GLY A 121 19.88 14.19 -1.99
CA GLY A 121 19.04 14.65 -0.89
C GLY A 121 19.18 13.68 0.29
N GLU A 122 18.59 14.01 1.43
CA GLU A 122 18.49 13.08 2.55
C GLU A 122 17.07 13.13 3.10
N VAL A 123 16.64 11.98 3.62
CA VAL A 123 15.40 11.81 4.36
C VAL A 123 15.75 11.37 5.77
N ARG A 124 15.20 12.06 6.76
CA ARG A 124 15.30 11.66 8.17
C ARG A 124 14.03 10.95 8.57
N TYR A 125 14.17 9.68 8.92
CA TYR A 125 13.09 8.92 9.53
C TYR A 125 12.93 9.40 10.98
N ALA A 126 11.68 9.38 11.45
CA ALA A 126 11.32 9.78 12.79
C ALA A 126 10.06 9.05 13.24
N ILE A 127 9.88 8.94 14.55
CA ILE A 127 8.65 8.43 15.14
C ILE A 127 7.73 9.62 15.35
N ALA A 128 6.53 9.55 14.75
CA ALA A 128 5.51 10.58 14.89
C ALA A 128 4.77 10.42 16.23
N ILE A 129 4.65 11.53 16.95
CA ILE A 129 4.03 11.58 18.27
C ILE A 129 2.95 12.66 18.26
N ARG A 130 1.88 12.47 19.04
CA ARG A 130 0.84 13.49 19.21
C ARG A 130 1.44 14.78 19.75
N ARG A 131 1.09 15.92 19.12
CA ARG A 131 1.53 17.23 19.58
C ARG A 131 1.14 17.47 21.05
N GLY A 132 2.09 17.98 21.84
CA GLY A 132 1.90 18.29 23.26
C GLY A 132 2.28 17.15 24.21
N ASP A 133 2.52 15.94 23.71
CA ASP A 133 2.97 14.81 24.53
C ASP A 133 4.50 14.82 24.70
N ALA A 134 4.99 15.82 25.43
CA ALA A 134 6.41 15.99 25.70
C ALA A 134 7.00 14.88 26.60
N ALA A 135 6.15 14.21 27.38
CA ALA A 135 6.57 13.09 28.22
C ALA A 135 6.93 11.88 27.35
N LEU A 136 6.03 11.48 26.44
CA LEU A 136 6.27 10.38 25.51
C LEU A 136 7.43 10.68 24.57
N GLN A 137 7.53 11.91 24.07
CA GLN A 137 8.66 12.31 23.22
C GLN A 137 10.01 12.13 23.93
N ARG A 138 10.15 12.63 25.17
CA ARG A 138 11.39 12.45 25.94
C ARG A 138 11.70 10.99 26.26
N ALA A 139 10.67 10.19 26.55
CA ALA A 139 10.83 8.77 26.81
C ALA A 139 11.37 8.04 25.56
N ILE A 140 10.82 8.32 24.38
CA ILE A 140 11.27 7.70 23.13
C ILE A 140 12.66 8.19 22.73
N ASP A 141 12.92 9.49 22.77
CA ASP A 141 14.24 10.05 22.45
C ASP A 141 15.31 9.45 23.39
N GLY A 142 15.02 9.36 24.70
CA GLY A 142 15.92 8.75 25.67
C GLY A 142 16.16 7.24 25.45
N ALA A 143 15.14 6.50 25.02
CA ALA A 143 15.27 5.09 24.67
C ALA A 143 16.15 4.88 23.43
N ILE A 144 15.93 5.67 22.37
CA ILE A 144 16.75 5.62 21.15
C ILE A 144 18.21 5.95 21.48
N ASP A 145 18.44 6.99 22.29
CA ASP A 145 19.78 7.38 22.73
C ASP A 145 20.46 6.28 23.55
N ALA A 146 19.72 5.57 24.41
CA ALA A 146 20.25 4.45 25.17
C ALA A 146 20.64 3.27 24.27
N LEU A 147 19.78 2.92 23.30
CA LEU A 147 20.06 1.88 22.30
C LEU A 147 21.26 2.24 21.41
N ALA A 148 21.39 3.51 21.03
CA ALA A 148 22.51 4.01 20.24
C ALA A 148 23.83 3.91 21.02
N ARG A 149 23.88 4.41 22.26
CA ARG A 149 25.07 4.31 23.13
C ARG A 149 25.45 2.87 23.46
N GLY A 150 24.46 1.98 23.60
CA GLY A 150 24.67 0.55 23.85
C GLY A 150 25.11 -0.23 22.62
N GLY A 151 25.13 0.37 21.42
CA GLY A 151 25.45 -0.31 20.16
C GLY A 151 24.33 -1.23 19.64
N GLU A 152 23.22 -1.38 20.37
CA GLU A 152 22.09 -2.21 19.96
C GLU A 152 21.40 -1.64 18.72
N LEU A 153 21.22 -0.32 18.67
CA LEU A 153 20.62 0.34 17.50
C LEU A 153 21.46 0.11 16.24
N ARG A 154 22.79 0.19 16.38
CA ARG A 154 23.72 -0.14 15.31
C ARG A 154 23.58 -1.61 14.88
N ALA A 155 23.55 -2.54 15.82
CA ALA A 155 23.39 -3.97 15.52
C ALA A 155 22.07 -4.26 14.77
N ILE A 156 20.99 -3.55 15.11
CA ILE A 156 19.72 -3.62 14.39
C ILE A 156 19.90 -3.15 12.94
N TYR A 157 20.50 -1.97 12.73
CA TYR A 157 20.70 -1.42 11.38
C TYR A 157 21.65 -2.25 10.52
N GLU A 158 22.74 -2.78 11.08
CA GLU A 158 23.64 -3.69 10.38
C GLU A 158 22.95 -5.00 10.02
N ARG A 159 22.18 -5.60 10.96
CA ARG A 159 21.42 -6.84 10.72
C ARG A 159 20.47 -6.70 9.53
N TRP A 160 19.86 -5.53 9.38
CA TRP A 160 18.93 -5.20 8.29
C TRP A 160 19.60 -4.54 7.07
N GLY A 161 20.93 -4.37 7.07
CA GLY A 161 21.67 -3.86 5.92
C GLY A 161 21.40 -2.38 5.60
N ILE A 162 20.96 -1.60 6.59
CA ILE A 162 20.60 -0.18 6.44
C ILE A 162 21.54 0.76 7.22
N TRP A 163 22.64 0.24 7.77
CA TRP A 163 23.67 1.09 8.37
C TRP A 163 24.47 1.84 7.29
N ASN A 164 24.58 3.16 7.44
CA ASN A 164 25.28 4.05 6.51
C ASN A 164 26.01 5.20 7.24
N ALA A 165 26.81 5.95 6.48
CA ALA A 165 27.64 7.03 7.01
C ALA A 165 26.81 8.19 7.60
N GLU A 166 25.70 8.53 6.96
CA GLU A 166 24.79 9.59 7.38
C GLU A 166 24.12 9.27 8.72
N THR A 167 23.78 8.01 8.94
CA THR A 167 23.20 7.51 10.19
C THR A 167 24.26 7.40 11.28
N ALA A 168 25.47 6.93 10.96
CA ALA A 168 26.60 6.97 11.89
C ALA A 168 26.87 8.40 12.38
N ALA A 169 26.90 9.37 11.46
CA ALA A 169 27.07 10.78 11.79
C ALA A 169 25.91 11.36 12.62
N LEU A 170 24.66 10.95 12.36
CA LEU A 170 23.50 11.33 13.18
C LEU A 170 23.61 10.83 14.62
N LEU A 171 24.08 9.59 14.79
CA LEU A 171 24.19 8.92 16.08
C LEU A 171 25.50 9.23 16.82
N GLY A 172 26.45 9.93 16.18
CA GLY A 172 27.77 10.22 16.75
C GLY A 172 28.69 8.99 16.80
N ASP A 173 28.44 7.98 15.96
CA ASP A 173 29.32 6.82 15.80
C ASP A 173 30.47 7.18 14.85
N ALA A 174 31.71 6.88 15.26
CA ALA A 174 32.92 7.19 14.50
C ALA A 174 33.16 6.24 13.32
N ASP A 175 32.46 5.11 13.26
CA ASP A 175 32.67 4.06 12.27
C ASP A 175 31.48 3.97 11.31
N PRO A 176 31.58 4.58 10.11
CA PRO A 176 30.49 4.64 9.14
C PRO A 176 30.30 3.34 8.35
N VAL A 177 31.21 2.36 8.49
CA VAL A 177 31.17 1.11 7.74
C VAL A 177 30.52 0.01 8.58
N PRO A 178 29.61 -0.81 8.02
CA PRO A 178 29.06 -1.96 8.73
C PRO A 178 30.17 -2.93 9.16
N ARG A 179 30.14 -3.40 10.41
CA ARG A 179 31.15 -4.33 10.98
C ARG A 179 30.85 -5.80 10.68
N GLY A 180 29.60 -6.14 10.37
CA GLY A 180 29.16 -7.52 10.17
C GLY A 180 28.26 -7.71 8.95
N PRO A 181 28.02 -8.97 8.53
CA PRO A 181 27.12 -9.28 7.43
C PRO A 181 25.67 -8.95 7.80
N ALA A 182 24.90 -8.49 6.83
CA ALA A 182 23.49 -8.13 7.02
C ALA A 182 22.61 -9.40 6.98
N LEU A 183 22.74 -10.29 7.97
CA LEU A 183 22.16 -11.64 7.93
C LEU A 183 20.63 -11.67 7.68
N ALA A 184 19.87 -10.73 8.27
CA ALA A 184 18.42 -10.68 8.05
C ALA A 184 18.08 -10.13 6.65
N TRP A 185 18.85 -9.15 6.19
CA TRP A 185 18.77 -8.64 4.83
C TRP A 185 19.11 -9.72 3.79
N ASP A 186 20.19 -10.47 3.97
CA ASP A 186 20.61 -11.54 3.06
C ASP A 186 19.59 -12.67 2.99
N SER A 187 19.03 -13.08 4.14
CA SER A 187 17.96 -14.08 4.19
C SER A 187 16.66 -13.58 3.55
N TRP A 188 16.31 -12.30 3.72
CA TRP A 188 15.19 -11.67 3.03
C TRP A 188 15.43 -11.61 1.51
N ARG A 189 16.61 -11.17 1.06
CA ARG A 189 17.00 -11.15 -0.35
C ARG A 189 16.93 -12.53 -0.99
N ALA A 190 17.34 -13.57 -0.28
CA ALA A 190 17.22 -14.94 -0.76
C ALA A 190 15.76 -15.39 -0.97
N GLN A 191 14.81 -14.80 -0.25
CA GLN A 191 13.38 -15.09 -0.37
C GLN A 191 12.67 -14.21 -1.42
N VAL A 192 13.09 -12.95 -1.57
CA VAL A 192 12.38 -11.95 -2.39
C VAL A 192 13.08 -11.65 -3.72
N GLY A 193 14.42 -11.66 -3.75
CA GLY A 193 15.24 -11.20 -4.87
C GLY A 193 15.24 -12.11 -6.10
N PHE A 194 14.66 -13.31 -6.00
CA PHE A 194 14.49 -14.20 -7.15
C PHE A 194 13.06 -14.69 -7.20
N GLN A 195 12.24 -14.10 -8.08
CA GLN A 195 11.04 -14.80 -8.52
C GLN A 195 11.53 -16.08 -9.21
N PRO A 196 11.29 -17.28 -8.65
CA PRO A 196 11.71 -18.50 -9.31
C PRO A 196 11.10 -18.54 -10.71
N PRO A 197 11.74 -19.20 -11.70
CA PRO A 197 11.13 -19.42 -13.00
C PRO A 197 9.69 -19.91 -12.84
N PHE A 198 8.81 -19.51 -13.76
CA PHE A 198 7.37 -19.78 -13.68
C PHE A 198 7.05 -21.21 -13.19
N TRP A 199 7.72 -22.21 -13.76
CA TRP A 199 7.54 -23.62 -13.43
C TRP A 199 7.94 -24.01 -12.00
N VAL A 200 8.93 -23.35 -11.41
CA VAL A 200 9.34 -23.58 -10.02
C VAL A 200 8.30 -23.02 -9.05
N ARG A 201 7.74 -21.84 -9.35
CA ARG A 201 6.62 -21.29 -8.56
C ARG A 201 5.39 -22.18 -8.65
N VAL A 202 5.11 -22.70 -9.84
CA VAL A 202 4.00 -23.62 -10.05
C VAL A 202 4.16 -24.87 -9.20
N ALA A 203 5.35 -25.47 -9.19
CA ALA A 203 5.60 -26.69 -8.43
C ALA A 203 5.63 -26.49 -6.90
N THR A 204 6.08 -25.32 -6.41
CA THR A 204 6.38 -25.14 -4.98
C THR A 204 5.39 -24.24 -4.25
N GLN A 205 4.88 -23.18 -4.89
CA GLN A 205 4.01 -22.19 -4.27
C GLN A 205 2.53 -22.53 -4.48
N TYR A 206 2.11 -22.90 -5.70
CA TYR A 206 0.69 -23.17 -5.97
C TYR A 206 0.07 -24.28 -5.11
N PRO A 207 0.73 -25.41 -4.79
CA PRO A 207 0.12 -26.43 -3.93
C PRO A 207 -0.29 -25.91 -2.55
N ARG A 208 0.46 -24.95 -2.00
CA ARG A 208 0.12 -24.28 -0.74
C ARG A 208 -1.08 -23.35 -0.90
N LEU A 209 -1.13 -22.61 -2.01
CA LEU A 209 -2.25 -21.71 -2.33
C LEU A 209 -3.53 -22.46 -2.72
N MET A 210 -3.44 -23.67 -3.26
CA MET A 210 -4.62 -24.46 -3.67
C MET A 210 -5.60 -24.66 -2.52
N ARG A 211 -5.12 -24.84 -1.28
CA ARG A 211 -5.99 -24.95 -0.10
C ARG A 211 -6.77 -23.66 0.16
N ALA A 212 -6.12 -22.50 0.00
CA ALA A 212 -6.76 -21.20 0.16
C ALA A 212 -7.79 -20.94 -0.95
N PHE A 213 -7.45 -21.27 -2.20
CA PHE A 213 -8.39 -21.17 -3.33
C PHE A 213 -9.60 -22.11 -3.16
N ALA A 214 -9.38 -23.35 -2.72
CA ALA A 214 -10.46 -24.29 -2.45
C ALA A 214 -11.40 -23.77 -1.36
N ALA A 215 -10.85 -23.20 -0.28
CA ALA A 215 -11.65 -22.59 0.78
C ALA A 215 -12.46 -21.38 0.27
N ALA A 216 -11.84 -20.50 -0.53
CA ALA A 216 -12.52 -19.34 -1.13
C ALA A 216 -13.61 -19.75 -2.14
N ALA A 217 -13.36 -20.79 -2.93
CA ALA A 217 -14.35 -21.36 -3.85
C ALA A 217 -15.54 -21.95 -3.08
N GLY A 218 -15.28 -22.70 -2.01
CA GLY A 218 -16.33 -23.23 -1.13
C GLY A 218 -17.19 -22.13 -0.51
N LEU A 219 -16.57 -21.04 -0.05
CA LEU A 219 -17.27 -19.87 0.49
C LEU A 219 -18.17 -19.22 -0.58
N THR A 220 -17.65 -19.04 -1.80
CA THR A 220 -18.40 -18.45 -2.92
C THR A 220 -19.62 -19.29 -3.28
N LEU A 221 -19.45 -20.62 -3.35
CA LEU A 221 -20.55 -21.55 -3.59
C LEU A 221 -21.60 -21.50 -2.49
N ALA A 222 -21.17 -21.45 -1.22
CA ALA A 222 -22.08 -21.36 -0.08
C ALA A 222 -22.90 -20.06 -0.11
N VAL A 223 -22.24 -18.91 -0.34
CA VAL A 223 -22.93 -17.61 -0.46
C VAL A 223 -23.92 -17.65 -1.62
N SER A 224 -23.49 -18.14 -2.79
CA SER A 224 -24.34 -18.19 -4.00
C SER A 224 -25.55 -19.09 -3.80
N ALA A 225 -25.35 -20.29 -3.23
CA ALA A 225 -26.43 -21.25 -3.00
C ALA A 225 -27.47 -20.72 -2.00
N LEU A 226 -27.02 -20.14 -0.88
CA LEU A 226 -27.93 -19.61 0.13
C LEU A 226 -28.65 -18.34 -0.35
N ALA A 227 -27.95 -17.44 -1.04
CA ALA A 227 -28.55 -16.25 -1.62
C ALA A 227 -29.59 -16.62 -2.69
N MET A 228 -29.28 -17.60 -3.54
CA MET A 228 -30.22 -18.10 -4.56
C MET A 228 -31.44 -18.76 -3.93
N ALA A 229 -31.26 -19.61 -2.90
CA ALA A 229 -32.38 -20.22 -2.18
C ALA A 229 -33.30 -19.16 -1.55
N LEU A 230 -32.72 -18.12 -0.96
CA LEU A 230 -33.46 -16.97 -0.44
C LEU A 230 -34.18 -16.20 -1.56
N ALA A 231 -33.51 -15.95 -2.68
CA ALA A 231 -34.05 -15.23 -3.83
C ALA A 231 -35.26 -15.96 -4.44
N ILE A 232 -35.17 -17.28 -4.64
CA ILE A 232 -36.26 -18.11 -5.16
C ILE A 232 -37.45 -18.08 -4.21
N ALA A 233 -37.22 -18.35 -2.92
CA ALA A 233 -38.30 -18.41 -1.93
C ALA A 233 -39.02 -17.05 -1.80
N LEU A 234 -38.24 -15.96 -1.67
CA LEU A 234 -38.79 -14.63 -1.51
C LEU A 234 -39.39 -14.09 -2.81
N GLY A 235 -38.76 -14.34 -3.96
CA GLY A 235 -39.26 -13.95 -5.28
C GLY A 235 -40.61 -14.60 -5.59
N ALA A 236 -40.77 -15.89 -5.27
CA ALA A 236 -42.03 -16.61 -5.41
C ALA A 236 -43.11 -16.04 -4.48
N ALA A 237 -42.76 -15.77 -3.21
CA ALA A 237 -43.68 -15.13 -2.26
C ALA A 237 -44.14 -13.74 -2.74
N LEU A 238 -43.22 -12.93 -3.28
CA LEU A 238 -43.52 -11.61 -3.84
C LEU A 238 -44.39 -11.70 -5.09
N ALA A 239 -44.13 -12.65 -5.99
CA ALA A 239 -44.95 -12.88 -7.17
C ALA A 239 -46.38 -13.28 -6.79
N CYS A 240 -46.54 -14.21 -5.86
CA CYS A 240 -47.84 -14.62 -5.32
C CYS A 240 -48.57 -13.47 -4.62
N ALA A 241 -47.88 -12.69 -3.79
CA ALA A 241 -48.46 -11.54 -3.11
C ALA A 241 -48.98 -10.48 -4.10
N ARG A 242 -48.21 -10.23 -5.17
CA ARG A 242 -48.62 -9.28 -6.22
C ARG A 242 -49.79 -9.78 -7.07
N ALA A 243 -49.97 -11.09 -7.19
CA ALA A 243 -51.06 -11.70 -7.96
C ALA A 243 -52.36 -11.87 -7.15
N PHE A 244 -52.26 -12.28 -5.87
CA PHE A 244 -53.40 -12.77 -5.11
C PHE A 244 -53.70 -11.99 -3.82
N ALA A 245 -52.77 -11.16 -3.32
CA ALA A 245 -52.99 -10.46 -2.06
C ALA A 245 -53.88 -9.20 -2.24
N PRO A 246 -54.58 -8.75 -1.18
CA PRO A 246 -55.32 -7.49 -1.22
C PRO A 246 -54.41 -6.31 -1.58
N LYS A 247 -54.99 -5.29 -2.22
CA LYS A 247 -54.31 -4.09 -2.74
C LYS A 247 -53.18 -3.51 -1.86
N PRO A 248 -53.32 -3.34 -0.53
CA PRO A 248 -52.23 -2.80 0.29
C PRO A 248 -50.99 -3.71 0.30
N ILE A 249 -51.16 -5.03 0.39
CA ILE A 249 -50.04 -5.98 0.43
C ILE A 249 -49.37 -6.05 -0.94
N ALA A 250 -50.16 -6.10 -2.01
CA ALA A 250 -49.64 -6.06 -3.37
C ALA A 250 -48.86 -4.77 -3.65
N ALA A 251 -49.31 -3.62 -3.13
CA ALA A 251 -48.62 -2.34 -3.27
C ALA A 251 -47.25 -2.33 -2.57
N ILE A 252 -47.15 -2.90 -1.36
CA ILE A 252 -45.87 -3.02 -0.64
C ILE A 252 -44.89 -3.91 -1.43
N ALA A 253 -45.38 -5.03 -1.96
CA ALA A 253 -44.55 -5.93 -2.77
C ALA A 253 -44.06 -5.26 -4.07
N VAL A 254 -44.90 -4.44 -4.73
CA VAL A 254 -44.49 -3.61 -5.87
C VAL A 254 -43.41 -2.60 -5.46
N LEU A 255 -43.64 -1.86 -4.37
CA LEU A 255 -42.66 -0.87 -3.87
C LEU A 255 -41.30 -1.51 -3.58
N TYR A 256 -41.29 -2.67 -2.92
CA TYR A 256 -40.07 -3.44 -2.68
C TYR A 256 -39.37 -3.75 -4.01
N VAL A 257 -40.07 -4.34 -4.99
CA VAL A 257 -39.45 -4.74 -6.26
C VAL A 257 -38.86 -3.54 -7.01
N GLU A 258 -39.58 -2.42 -7.07
CA GLU A 258 -39.11 -1.20 -7.73
C GLU A 258 -37.85 -0.62 -7.06
N VAL A 259 -37.85 -0.52 -5.71
CA VAL A 259 -36.70 0.01 -4.96
C VAL A 259 -35.48 -0.90 -5.11
N LEU A 260 -35.67 -2.21 -4.97
CA LEU A 260 -34.57 -3.17 -4.97
C LEU A 260 -33.96 -3.34 -6.38
N ARG A 261 -34.77 -3.23 -7.45
CA ARG A 261 -34.26 -3.20 -8.84
C ARG A 261 -33.63 -1.86 -9.22
N GLY A 262 -34.09 -0.76 -8.63
CA GLY A 262 -33.57 0.59 -8.87
C GLY A 262 -32.29 0.93 -8.11
N THR A 263 -31.87 0.10 -7.14
CA THR A 263 -30.69 0.35 -6.30
C THR A 263 -29.53 -0.59 -6.66
N PRO A 264 -28.30 -0.08 -6.87
CA PRO A 264 -27.14 -0.93 -7.14
C PRO A 264 -26.87 -1.90 -5.99
N LEU A 265 -26.58 -3.18 -6.31
CA LEU A 265 -26.27 -4.21 -5.32
C LEU A 265 -25.17 -3.79 -4.33
N LEU A 266 -24.15 -3.07 -4.82
CA LEU A 266 -23.07 -2.57 -3.96
C LEU A 266 -23.60 -1.64 -2.86
N VAL A 267 -24.56 -0.76 -3.18
CA VAL A 267 -25.18 0.13 -2.20
C VAL A 267 -25.96 -0.67 -1.16
N GLN A 268 -26.72 -1.69 -1.60
CA GLN A 268 -27.46 -2.57 -0.70
C GLN A 268 -26.53 -3.30 0.27
N LEU A 269 -25.40 -3.83 -0.22
CA LEU A 269 -24.40 -4.49 0.60
C LEU A 269 -23.77 -3.53 1.61
N VAL A 270 -23.44 -2.31 1.20
CA VAL A 270 -22.92 -1.27 2.10
C VAL A 270 -23.93 -0.93 3.19
N VAL A 271 -25.20 -0.72 2.84
CA VAL A 271 -26.25 -0.41 3.83
C VAL A 271 -26.48 -1.56 4.80
N ILE A 272 -26.52 -2.81 4.31
CA ILE A 272 -26.72 -3.99 5.17
C ILE A 272 -25.50 -4.23 6.07
N TYR A 273 -24.29 -4.06 5.56
CA TYR A 273 -23.09 -4.37 6.33
C TYR A 273 -22.66 -3.23 7.27
N PHE A 274 -22.76 -1.99 6.83
CA PHE A 274 -22.32 -0.81 7.61
C PHE A 274 -23.47 0.01 8.21
N GLY A 275 -24.67 0.01 7.60
CA GLY A 275 -25.81 0.79 8.08
C GLY A 275 -26.63 0.10 9.18
N LEU A 276 -26.91 -1.21 9.06
CA LEU A 276 -27.64 -1.96 10.10
C LEU A 276 -26.97 -1.90 11.50
N PRO A 277 -25.63 -1.89 11.63
CA PRO A 277 -24.96 -1.69 12.91
C PRO A 277 -25.35 -0.37 13.62
N GLU A 278 -25.63 0.71 12.88
CA GLU A 278 -26.10 1.97 13.48
C GLU A 278 -27.48 1.85 14.14
N LEU A 279 -28.28 0.87 13.69
CA LEU A 279 -29.57 0.51 14.26
C LEU A 279 -29.45 -0.57 15.36
N GLY A 280 -28.24 -0.95 15.74
CA GLY A 280 -27.97 -1.97 16.77
C GLY A 280 -27.97 -3.41 16.25
N VAL A 281 -28.05 -3.63 14.93
CA VAL A 281 -28.06 -4.97 14.31
C VAL A 281 -26.73 -5.23 13.62
N THR A 282 -25.89 -6.05 14.23
CA THR A 282 -24.60 -6.44 13.65
C THR A 282 -24.70 -7.80 12.96
N LEU A 283 -24.44 -7.84 11.66
CA LEU A 283 -24.41 -9.08 10.88
C LEU A 283 -22.98 -9.49 10.56
N SER A 284 -22.76 -10.81 10.46
CA SER A 284 -21.48 -11.30 9.94
C SER A 284 -21.34 -10.92 8.44
N PRO A 285 -20.11 -10.74 7.92
CA PRO A 285 -19.90 -10.46 6.49
C PRO A 285 -20.56 -11.49 5.58
N PHE A 286 -20.53 -12.78 5.98
CA PHE A 286 -21.17 -13.87 5.26
C PHE A 286 -22.69 -13.68 5.17
N THR A 287 -23.34 -13.45 6.32
CA THR A 287 -24.80 -13.26 6.40
C THR A 287 -25.23 -11.99 5.65
N ALA A 288 -24.48 -10.90 5.80
CA ALA A 288 -24.74 -9.65 5.09
C ALA A 288 -24.67 -9.84 3.57
N GLY A 289 -23.66 -10.57 3.08
CA GLY A 289 -23.53 -10.92 1.66
C GLY A 289 -24.70 -11.76 1.15
N VAL A 290 -25.08 -12.81 1.87
CA VAL A 290 -26.22 -13.68 1.52
C VAL A 290 -27.53 -12.89 1.48
N LEU A 291 -27.79 -12.01 2.47
CA LEU A 291 -28.99 -11.19 2.51
C LEU A 291 -29.01 -10.13 1.41
N ALA A 292 -27.92 -9.40 1.21
CA ALA A 292 -27.84 -8.37 0.17
C ALA A 292 -28.08 -8.97 -1.22
N LEU A 293 -27.40 -10.09 -1.54
CA LEU A 293 -27.61 -10.81 -2.79
C LEU A 293 -29.03 -11.36 -2.87
N GLY A 294 -29.49 -12.10 -1.87
CA GLY A 294 -30.81 -12.75 -1.90
C GLY A 294 -31.97 -11.76 -2.02
N LEU A 295 -31.92 -10.64 -1.30
CA LEU A 295 -32.94 -9.59 -1.39
C LEU A 295 -32.93 -8.88 -2.76
N ASN A 296 -31.74 -8.56 -3.29
CA ASN A 296 -31.63 -7.96 -4.61
C ASN A 296 -32.19 -8.89 -5.71
N TYR A 297 -31.76 -10.15 -5.70
CA TYR A 297 -32.17 -11.14 -6.71
C TYR A 297 -33.63 -11.58 -6.55
N ALA A 298 -34.19 -11.58 -5.34
CA ALA A 298 -35.61 -11.88 -5.12
C ALA A 298 -36.54 -10.95 -5.91
N ALA A 299 -36.18 -9.67 -6.02
CA ALA A 299 -36.95 -8.70 -6.79
C ALA A 299 -36.97 -9.04 -8.29
N THR A 300 -35.84 -9.49 -8.82
CA THR A 300 -35.73 -9.93 -10.22
C THR A 300 -36.42 -11.29 -10.44
N GLU A 301 -36.25 -12.26 -9.54
CA GLU A 301 -36.96 -13.55 -9.59
C GLU A 301 -38.49 -13.37 -9.56
N SER A 302 -39.00 -12.42 -8.77
CA SER A 302 -40.43 -12.09 -8.75
C SER A 302 -40.97 -11.64 -10.11
N GLU A 303 -40.16 -10.93 -10.91
CA GLU A 303 -40.52 -10.54 -12.28
C GLU A 303 -40.46 -11.71 -13.23
N ASN A 304 -39.43 -12.56 -13.12
CA ASN A 304 -39.30 -13.77 -13.93
C ASN A 304 -40.54 -14.67 -13.78
N TYR A 305 -40.97 -14.94 -12.53
CA TYR A 305 -42.17 -15.75 -12.29
C TYR A 305 -43.46 -15.13 -12.83
N ARG A 306 -43.52 -13.80 -12.93
CA ARG A 306 -44.68 -13.12 -13.51
C ARG A 306 -44.66 -13.09 -15.04
N ALA A 307 -43.48 -13.18 -15.66
CA ALA A 307 -43.31 -13.16 -17.10
C ALA A 307 -43.63 -14.52 -17.76
N GLY A 308 -43.52 -15.62 -17.00
CA GLY A 308 -43.80 -16.99 -17.46
C GLY A 308 -42.53 -17.78 -17.74
#